data_AF-A0A0P1BP98-F1
#
_entry.id   AF-A0A0P1BP98-F1
#
_cell.length_a   1.000
_cell.length_b   1.000
_cell.length_c   1.000
_cell.angle_alpha   90.00
_cell.angle_beta   90.00
_cell.angle_gamma   90.00
#
_symmetry.space_group_name_H-M   'P 1'
#
loop_
_entity.id
_entity.type
_entity.pdbx_description
1 polymer ?
#
loop_
_entity_poly.entity_id
_entity_poly.type
_entity_poly.pdbx_seq_one_letter_code
_entity_poly.pdbx_strand_id
1 'polypeptide(L)'
;MKLNQFALAITAGLLIVSSSAVASPLDTSELTVRQAKHEQCLANNAQNRARQLKQMRDSGLISEALPEFDPKTVITQSFSGRFYETGDGVNPLTQTLFAPAIYFPPARGADRDTKYTLIINDIDAPPPLGIPSFLHWFRRGLSASCGRPASQSGEDVRFYFPATPPPNLSNPAGHRYTISVFREPASGYNPSQLEYLLKLVSFDVRDFIQRTGAELVAASYYTAAIPAEDGLLSPVLPKLGGVL
;
A
#
# COMPACT_ATOMS: atom_id res chain seq x y z
N MET A 1 81.24 10.93 -9.30
CA MET A 1 81.01 11.74 -10.52
C MET A 1 79.67 11.32 -11.10
N LYS A 2 78.70 12.27 -11.10
CA LYS A 2 77.39 12.33 -11.79
C LYS A 2 76.36 11.19 -11.67
N LEU A 3 75.16 11.62 -11.26
CA LEU A 3 73.86 10.94 -11.28
C LEU A 3 73.34 10.69 -12.71
N ASN A 4 72.48 9.67 -12.86
CA ASN A 4 71.23 9.66 -13.63
C ASN A 4 70.62 8.24 -13.56
N GLN A 5 69.32 7.98 -13.65
CA GLN A 5 68.07 8.62 -13.24
C GLN A 5 66.99 7.56 -13.55
N PHE A 6 65.96 7.46 -12.68
CA PHE A 6 64.61 6.92 -12.89
C PHE A 6 64.35 5.54 -13.53
N ALA A 7 63.68 4.66 -12.77
CA ALA A 7 62.29 4.28 -13.06
C ALA A 7 61.66 3.52 -11.87
N LEU A 8 60.52 4.06 -11.43
CA LEU A 8 59.67 3.62 -10.34
C LEU A 8 58.59 2.68 -10.93
N ALA A 9 58.42 1.49 -10.36
CA ALA A 9 57.25 0.64 -10.62
C ALA A 9 56.75 0.09 -9.28
N ILE A 10 55.84 0.82 -8.65
CA ILE A 10 55.07 0.36 -7.48
C ILE A 10 53.88 -0.43 -8.02
N THR A 11 53.93 -1.75 -7.91
CA THR A 11 52.77 -2.61 -8.17
C THR A 11 51.89 -2.61 -6.92
N ALA A 12 50.90 -1.73 -6.87
CA ALA A 12 49.84 -1.78 -5.86
C ALA A 12 48.86 -2.89 -6.22
N GLY A 13 48.93 -4.01 -5.51
CA GLY A 13 47.91 -5.06 -5.56
C GLY A 13 46.63 -4.57 -4.90
N LEU A 14 45.64 -4.21 -5.72
CA LEU A 14 44.29 -3.88 -5.28
C LEU A 14 43.55 -5.19 -4.99
N LEU A 15 43.42 -5.55 -3.71
CA LEU A 15 42.54 -6.62 -3.25
C LEU A 15 41.09 -6.12 -3.34
N ILE A 16 40.39 -6.53 -4.41
CA ILE A 16 38.93 -6.38 -4.50
C ILE A 16 38.32 -7.47 -3.60
N VAL A 17 37.86 -7.07 -2.41
CA VAL A 17 37.01 -7.94 -1.59
C VAL A 17 35.58 -7.79 -2.11
N SER A 18 35.21 -8.66 -3.05
CA SER A 18 33.83 -8.80 -3.52
C SER A 18 33.00 -9.42 -2.39
N SER A 19 32.37 -8.58 -1.57
CA SER A 19 31.42 -9.03 -0.56
C SER A 19 30.11 -9.37 -1.26
N SER A 20 30.01 -10.58 -1.82
CA SER A 20 28.76 -11.16 -2.29
C SER A 20 27.90 -11.47 -1.07
N ALA A 21 27.04 -10.53 -0.67
CA ALA A 21 25.95 -10.83 0.25
C ALA A 21 24.97 -11.75 -0.50
N VAL A 22 25.17 -13.05 -0.36
CA VAL A 22 24.21 -14.06 -0.78
C VAL A 22 22.96 -13.83 0.07
N ALA A 23 21.92 -13.25 -0.52
CA ALA A 23 20.60 -13.26 0.07
C ALA A 23 20.27 -14.71 0.41
N SER A 24 20.10 -14.99 1.70
CA SER A 24 19.71 -16.32 2.14
C SER A 24 18.42 -16.70 1.42
N PRO A 25 18.28 -17.93 0.93
CA PRO A 25 17.04 -18.36 0.30
C PRO A 25 15.93 -18.17 1.33
N LEU A 26 14.94 -17.34 0.98
CA LEU A 26 13.69 -17.24 1.72
C LEU A 26 13.19 -18.66 1.92
N ASP A 27 13.10 -19.08 3.18
CA ASP A 27 12.62 -20.39 3.57
C ASP A 27 11.18 -20.54 3.05
N THR A 28 11.05 -21.22 1.92
CA THR A 28 9.77 -21.46 1.26
C THR A 28 8.86 -22.29 2.15
N SER A 29 9.38 -22.97 3.17
CA SER A 29 8.56 -23.73 4.11
C SER A 29 7.71 -22.81 5.00
N GLU A 30 8.18 -21.63 5.41
CA GLU A 30 7.37 -20.67 6.19
C GLU A 30 6.25 -20.05 5.35
N LEU A 31 6.53 -19.70 4.08
CA LEU A 31 5.53 -19.16 3.15
C LEU A 31 4.46 -20.21 2.81
N THR A 32 4.86 -21.47 2.62
CA THR A 32 3.93 -22.56 2.28
C THR A 32 3.08 -22.96 3.49
N VAL A 33 3.62 -22.89 4.72
CA VAL A 33 2.86 -23.14 5.96
C VAL A 33 1.80 -22.05 6.21
N ARG A 34 2.06 -20.80 5.81
CA ARG A 34 1.06 -19.71 5.89
C ARG A 34 -0.06 -19.82 4.85
N GLN A 35 0.21 -20.37 3.67
CA GLN A 35 -0.83 -20.64 2.67
C GLN A 35 -1.69 -21.87 2.98
N ALA A 36 -1.21 -22.81 3.80
CA ALA A 36 -1.87 -24.09 4.04
C ALA A 36 -2.90 -24.10 5.20
N LYS A 37 -3.07 -23.02 5.95
CA LYS A 37 -4.15 -22.88 6.95
C LYS A 37 -5.07 -21.73 6.56
N HIS A 38 -6.33 -22.05 6.29
CA HIS A 38 -7.45 -21.16 5.96
C HIS A 38 -7.80 -20.16 7.09
N GLU A 39 -6.86 -19.33 7.54
CA GLU A 39 -7.16 -18.12 8.29
C GLU A 39 -6.85 -16.94 7.36
N GLN A 40 -7.85 -16.52 6.58
CA GLN A 40 -7.75 -15.37 5.68
C GLN A 40 -7.54 -14.04 6.43
N CYS A 41 -7.63 -14.08 7.78
CA CYS A 41 -7.34 -12.98 8.68
C CYS A 41 -6.16 -13.31 9.58
N LEU A 42 -5.36 -12.30 9.88
CA LEU A 42 -4.57 -12.29 11.10
C LEU A 42 -5.48 -12.36 12.34
N ALA A 43 -5.04 -13.07 13.38
CA ALA A 43 -5.74 -13.09 14.66
C ALA A 43 -5.83 -11.66 15.25
N ASN A 44 -7.02 -11.26 15.73
CA ASN A 44 -7.24 -9.94 16.33
C ASN A 44 -6.73 -9.85 17.78
N ASN A 45 -5.41 -9.98 17.96
CA ASN A 45 -4.75 -9.86 19.26
C ASN A 45 -3.90 -8.57 19.34
N ALA A 46 -3.49 -8.20 20.55
CA ALA A 46 -2.74 -6.97 20.80
C ALA A 46 -1.40 -6.93 20.04
N GLN A 47 -0.73 -8.08 19.88
CA GLN A 47 0.55 -8.17 19.20
C GLN A 47 0.42 -7.85 17.70
N ASN A 48 -0.57 -8.42 17.01
CA ASN A 48 -0.77 -8.16 15.59
C ASN A 48 -1.21 -6.71 15.32
N ARG A 49 -2.07 -6.17 16.18
CA ARG A 49 -2.47 -4.75 16.12
C ARG A 49 -1.29 -3.81 16.34
N ALA A 50 -0.46 -4.07 17.34
CA ALA A 50 0.75 -3.29 17.61
C ALA A 50 1.77 -3.39 16.47
N ARG A 51 1.92 -4.56 15.84
CA ARG A 51 2.80 -4.78 14.69
C ARG A 51 2.38 -3.92 13.50
N GLN A 52 1.12 -3.97 13.09
CA GLN A 52 0.63 -3.16 11.97
C GLN A 52 0.74 -1.66 12.28
N LEU A 53 0.36 -1.23 13.47
CA LEU A 53 0.51 0.17 13.87
C LEU A 53 1.98 0.62 13.82
N LYS A 54 2.92 -0.22 14.27
CA LYS A 54 4.34 0.08 14.18
C LYS A 54 4.78 0.24 12.72
N GLN A 55 4.38 -0.66 11.82
CA GLN A 55 4.69 -0.55 10.39
C GLN A 55 4.09 0.73 9.76
N MET A 56 2.89 1.13 10.17
CA MET A 56 2.28 2.40 9.75
C MET A 56 3.05 3.62 10.27
N ARG A 57 3.61 3.56 11.49
CA ARG A 57 4.44 4.64 12.05
C ARG A 57 5.82 4.70 11.39
N ASP A 58 6.48 3.56 11.24
CA ASP A 58 7.81 3.46 10.63
C ASP A 58 7.82 3.95 9.17
N SER A 59 6.68 3.85 8.47
CA SER A 59 6.51 4.35 7.10
C SER A 59 6.16 5.84 7.01
N GLY A 60 6.00 6.55 8.13
CA GLY A 60 5.61 7.98 8.15
C GLY A 60 4.12 8.25 7.91
N LEU A 61 3.31 7.23 7.60
CA LEU A 61 1.90 7.39 7.24
C LEU A 61 1.04 7.99 8.37
N ILE A 62 1.37 7.69 9.63
CA ILE A 62 0.70 8.28 10.79
C ILE A 62 1.02 9.77 10.95
N SER A 63 2.26 10.20 10.74
CA SER A 63 2.58 11.62 10.80
C SER A 63 2.05 12.39 9.59
N GLU A 64 2.01 11.76 8.41
CA GLU A 64 1.75 12.45 7.15
C GLU A 64 0.27 12.47 6.74
N ALA A 65 -0.46 11.37 6.87
CA ALA A 65 -1.80 11.22 6.26
C ALA A 65 -2.91 10.74 7.18
N LEU A 66 -2.60 9.99 8.24
CA LEU A 66 -3.59 9.43 9.18
C LEU A 66 -3.48 10.12 10.54
N PRO A 67 -4.51 10.13 11.40
CA PRO A 67 -4.31 10.49 12.79
C PRO A 67 -3.61 9.36 13.55
N GLU A 68 -3.02 9.68 14.70
CA GLU A 68 -2.68 8.66 15.69
C GLU A 68 -3.97 7.97 16.18
N PHE A 69 -3.93 6.64 16.34
CA PHE A 69 -5.12 5.86 16.69
C PHE A 69 -4.78 4.59 17.49
N ASP A 70 -5.77 4.04 18.18
CA ASP A 70 -5.68 2.72 18.85
C ASP A 70 -6.37 1.66 17.98
N PRO A 71 -5.62 0.82 17.23
CA PRO A 71 -6.22 -0.17 16.38
C PRO A 71 -7.14 -1.11 17.19
N LYS A 72 -8.33 -1.34 16.66
CA LYS A 72 -9.36 -2.22 17.24
C LYS A 72 -9.48 -3.53 16.47
N THR A 73 -8.92 -3.59 15.26
CA THR A 73 -8.80 -4.81 14.45
C THR A 73 -7.49 -4.82 13.67
N VAL A 74 -7.31 -5.83 12.82
CA VAL A 74 -6.17 -6.02 11.92
C VAL A 74 -6.68 -6.15 10.49
N ILE A 75 -5.86 -5.76 9.52
CA ILE A 75 -6.18 -5.88 8.10
C ILE A 75 -5.33 -6.98 7.47
N THR A 76 -5.93 -7.77 6.61
CA THR A 76 -5.24 -8.69 5.71
C THR A 76 -5.68 -8.39 4.30
N GLN A 77 -4.72 -8.29 3.38
CA GLN A 77 -4.95 -7.86 2.00
C GLN A 77 -4.39 -8.89 1.02
N SER A 78 -5.10 -9.12 -0.08
CA SER A 78 -4.59 -9.92 -1.18
C SER A 78 -4.88 -9.30 -2.54
N PHE A 79 -3.95 -9.50 -3.46
CA PHE A 79 -4.04 -9.13 -4.86
C PHE A 79 -3.89 -10.39 -5.71
N SER A 80 -4.84 -10.62 -6.61
CA SER A 80 -4.87 -11.83 -7.46
C SER A 80 -4.71 -13.15 -6.68
N GLY A 81 -5.34 -13.23 -5.50
CA GLY A 81 -5.29 -14.40 -4.61
C GLY A 81 -4.02 -14.54 -3.77
N ARG A 82 -3.00 -13.70 -3.97
CA ARG A 82 -1.78 -13.69 -3.17
C ARG A 82 -1.90 -12.69 -2.02
N PHE A 83 -1.62 -13.14 -0.80
CA PHE A 83 -1.61 -12.30 0.39
C PHE A 83 -0.31 -11.51 0.50
N TYR A 84 -0.41 -10.29 1.03
CA TYR A 84 0.69 -9.37 1.25
C TYR A 84 0.66 -8.87 2.69
N GLU A 85 1.84 -8.73 3.28
CA GLU A 85 2.01 -8.07 4.57
C GLU A 85 1.93 -6.54 4.41
N THR A 86 1.73 -5.87 5.55
CA THR A 86 1.75 -4.41 5.59
C THR A 86 3.12 -3.88 5.17
N GLY A 87 3.13 -3.06 4.12
CA GLY A 87 4.33 -2.44 3.56
C GLY A 87 4.98 -3.19 2.42
N ASP A 88 4.49 -4.38 2.07
CA ASP A 88 4.99 -5.11 0.91
C ASP A 88 4.86 -4.31 -0.40
N GLY A 89 5.80 -4.52 -1.30
CA GLY A 89 5.75 -4.02 -2.66
C GLY A 89 4.86 -4.87 -3.56
N VAL A 90 4.02 -4.21 -4.35
CA VAL A 90 3.19 -4.83 -5.39
C VAL A 90 3.48 -4.23 -6.76
N ASN A 91 3.39 -5.05 -7.79
CA ASN A 91 3.56 -4.63 -9.17
C ASN A 91 2.25 -3.96 -9.68
N PRO A 92 2.24 -2.64 -9.95
CA PRO A 92 1.03 -1.94 -10.34
C PRO A 92 0.47 -2.40 -11.69
N LEU A 93 1.34 -2.89 -12.58
CA LEU A 93 0.97 -3.28 -13.95
C LEU A 93 0.27 -4.63 -14.03
N THR A 94 0.36 -5.46 -12.98
CA THR A 94 -0.15 -6.84 -13.02
C THR A 94 -0.96 -7.23 -11.80
N GLN A 95 -0.66 -6.68 -10.62
CA GLN A 95 -1.25 -7.13 -9.35
C GLN A 95 -2.37 -6.20 -8.88
N THR A 96 -2.29 -4.90 -9.16
CA THR A 96 -3.30 -3.91 -8.71
C THR A 96 -4.35 -3.59 -9.75
N LEU A 97 -4.41 -4.33 -10.87
CA LEU A 97 -5.40 -4.07 -11.94
C LEU A 97 -6.85 -4.25 -11.45
N PHE A 98 -7.05 -5.11 -10.45
CA PHE A 98 -8.33 -5.32 -9.79
C PHE A 98 -8.24 -4.92 -8.32
N ALA A 99 -9.39 -4.60 -7.74
CA ALA A 99 -9.48 -4.20 -6.34
C ALA A 99 -9.00 -5.33 -5.42
N PRO A 100 -8.25 -5.03 -4.35
CA PRO A 100 -7.79 -6.06 -3.43
C PRO A 100 -8.94 -6.71 -2.67
N ALA A 101 -8.76 -7.98 -2.35
CA ALA A 101 -9.57 -8.64 -1.34
C ALA A 101 -9.06 -8.22 0.04
N ILE A 102 -9.93 -7.56 0.81
CA ILE A 102 -9.62 -7.08 2.16
C ILE A 102 -10.39 -7.92 3.15
N TYR A 103 -9.69 -8.44 4.16
CA TYR A 103 -10.23 -9.22 5.25
C TYR A 103 -9.90 -8.55 6.56
N PHE A 104 -10.86 -8.56 7.48
CA PHE A 104 -10.63 -8.13 8.86
C PHE A 104 -11.70 -8.74 9.77
N PRO A 105 -11.32 -9.19 10.97
CA PRO A 105 -12.29 -9.59 11.98
C PRO A 105 -13.03 -8.35 12.54
N PRO A 106 -14.19 -8.54 13.17
CA PRO A 106 -14.90 -7.45 13.85
C PRO A 106 -13.97 -6.68 14.81
N ALA A 107 -14.07 -5.36 14.79
CA ALA A 107 -13.32 -4.50 15.69
C ALA A 107 -13.72 -4.72 17.14
N ARG A 108 -12.77 -4.55 18.07
CA ARG A 108 -13.06 -4.58 19.51
C ARG A 108 -14.17 -3.58 19.85
N GLY A 109 -15.22 -4.06 20.53
CA GLY A 109 -16.40 -3.27 20.88
C GLY A 109 -17.39 -3.07 19.73
N ALA A 110 -17.27 -3.80 18.63
CA ALA A 110 -18.27 -3.80 17.57
C ALA A 110 -19.42 -4.77 17.88
N ASP A 111 -20.65 -4.29 17.70
CA ASP A 111 -21.84 -5.12 17.68
C ASP A 111 -22.00 -5.84 16.32
N ARG A 112 -22.88 -6.83 16.25
CA ARG A 112 -23.13 -7.65 15.06
C ARG A 112 -23.50 -6.82 13.82
N ASP A 113 -24.20 -5.70 14.03
CA ASP A 113 -24.71 -4.85 12.95
C ASP A 113 -23.76 -3.71 12.57
N THR A 114 -22.59 -3.63 13.23
CA THR A 114 -21.57 -2.60 12.96
C THR A 114 -21.18 -2.61 11.49
N LYS A 115 -21.26 -1.44 10.86
CA LYS A 115 -20.83 -1.21 9.49
C LYS A 115 -19.47 -0.54 9.44
N TYR A 116 -18.76 -0.83 8.36
CA TYR A 116 -17.42 -0.31 8.14
C TYR A 116 -17.29 0.35 6.77
N THR A 117 -16.42 1.34 6.71
CA THR A 117 -15.97 1.98 5.48
C THR A 117 -14.54 1.57 5.19
N LEU A 118 -14.24 1.30 3.92
CA LEU A 118 -12.89 1.04 3.40
C LEU A 118 -12.47 2.21 2.52
N ILE A 119 -11.27 2.72 2.78
CA ILE A 119 -10.63 3.75 1.96
C ILE A 119 -9.26 3.24 1.52
N ILE A 120 -9.00 3.30 0.21
CA ILE A 120 -7.65 3.20 -0.34
C ILE A 120 -7.23 4.57 -0.86
N ASN A 121 -6.13 5.10 -0.35
CA ASN A 121 -5.64 6.44 -0.68
C ASN A 121 -4.13 6.38 -0.96
N ASP A 122 -3.73 6.87 -2.14
CA ASP A 122 -2.33 7.18 -2.46
C ASP A 122 -2.01 8.51 -1.80
N ILE A 123 -1.02 8.55 -0.93
CA ILE A 123 -0.64 9.78 -0.21
C ILE A 123 0.61 10.45 -0.81
N ASP A 124 1.21 9.81 -1.81
CA ASP A 124 2.39 10.28 -2.52
C ASP A 124 2.04 10.81 -3.91
N ALA A 125 0.76 10.75 -4.30
CA ALA A 125 0.26 11.31 -5.55
C ALA A 125 0.62 12.81 -5.65
N PRO A 126 1.29 13.25 -6.74
CA PRO A 126 1.69 14.63 -6.89
C PRO A 126 0.45 15.52 -6.97
N PRO A 127 0.42 16.64 -6.22
CA PRO A 127 -0.77 17.46 -6.16
C PRO A 127 -0.90 18.33 -7.42
N PRO A 128 -2.12 18.70 -7.82
CA PRO A 128 -2.31 19.94 -8.57
C PRO A 128 -2.36 21.18 -7.65
N LEU A 129 -2.67 21.04 -6.35
CA LEU A 129 -3.00 22.16 -5.43
C LEU A 129 -2.44 22.04 -3.98
N GLY A 130 -1.31 21.37 -3.78
CA GLY A 130 -0.55 21.38 -2.51
C GLY A 130 -0.84 20.29 -1.47
N ILE A 131 -1.92 19.50 -1.57
CA ILE A 131 -2.12 18.30 -0.72
C ILE A 131 -1.89 17.05 -1.58
N PRO A 132 -0.79 16.31 -1.37
CA PRO A 132 -0.53 15.07 -2.10
C PRO A 132 -1.49 13.99 -1.62
N SER A 133 -2.54 13.73 -2.39
CA SER A 133 -3.28 12.47 -2.28
C SER A 133 -4.20 12.20 -3.47
N PHE A 134 -4.48 10.92 -3.70
CA PHE A 134 -5.50 10.47 -4.63
C PHE A 134 -6.31 9.32 -4.04
N LEU A 135 -7.62 9.51 -3.99
CA LEU A 135 -8.56 8.49 -3.51
C LEU A 135 -8.72 7.39 -4.56
N HIS A 136 -8.17 6.21 -4.30
CA HIS A 136 -8.25 5.05 -5.18
C HIS A 136 -9.54 4.26 -4.99
N TRP A 137 -10.06 4.16 -3.77
CA TRP A 137 -11.27 3.39 -3.51
C TRP A 137 -12.00 3.90 -2.27
N PHE A 138 -13.32 4.00 -2.34
CA PHE A 138 -14.17 4.26 -1.19
C PHE A 138 -15.35 3.30 -1.22
N ARG A 139 -15.46 2.44 -0.20
CA ARG A 139 -16.63 1.60 0.03
C ARG A 139 -17.23 1.84 1.40
N ARG A 140 -18.55 1.77 1.49
CA ARG A 140 -19.28 1.85 2.76
C ARG A 140 -20.20 0.65 2.97
N GLY A 141 -20.73 0.51 4.18
CA GLY A 141 -21.67 -0.55 4.54
C GLY A 141 -21.01 -1.94 4.58
N LEU A 142 -19.69 -2.01 4.73
CA LEU A 142 -18.98 -3.28 4.80
C LEU A 142 -19.34 -4.05 6.07
N SER A 143 -19.36 -5.36 5.96
CA SER A 143 -19.42 -6.29 7.10
C SER A 143 -18.05 -6.94 7.29
N ALA A 144 -17.51 -6.87 8.51
CA ALA A 144 -16.27 -7.55 8.86
C ALA A 144 -16.37 -9.06 8.60
N SER A 145 -15.32 -9.66 8.04
CA SER A 145 -15.30 -11.09 7.74
C SER A 145 -13.88 -11.63 7.55
N CYS A 146 -13.71 -12.89 7.97
CA CYS A 146 -12.52 -13.70 7.76
C CYS A 146 -12.77 -14.96 6.93
N GLY A 147 -14.01 -15.19 6.48
CA GLY A 147 -14.36 -16.32 5.60
C GLY A 147 -14.60 -15.90 4.15
N ARG A 148 -14.86 -14.61 3.92
CA ARG A 148 -14.96 -13.98 2.60
C ARG A 148 -14.35 -12.58 2.68
N PRO A 149 -13.86 -12.00 1.57
CA PRO A 149 -13.38 -10.63 1.58
C PRO A 149 -14.46 -9.69 2.10
N ALA A 150 -14.18 -8.95 3.16
CA ALA A 150 -15.04 -7.87 3.64
C ALA A 150 -15.25 -6.83 2.55
N SER A 151 -14.26 -6.61 1.68
CA SER A 151 -14.38 -5.72 0.51
C SER A 151 -15.39 -6.17 -0.55
N GLN A 152 -15.91 -7.41 -0.50
CA GLN A 152 -16.99 -7.88 -1.35
C GLN A 152 -18.40 -7.61 -0.79
N SER A 153 -18.49 -7.02 0.40
CA SER A 153 -19.75 -6.55 0.99
C SER A 153 -19.94 -5.05 0.77
N GLY A 154 -21.09 -4.52 1.17
CA GLY A 154 -21.40 -3.09 1.05
C GLY A 154 -21.45 -2.60 -0.40
N GLU A 155 -21.19 -1.32 -0.60
CA GLU A 155 -21.31 -0.64 -1.90
C GLU A 155 -20.14 0.31 -2.16
N ASP A 156 -19.82 0.50 -3.45
CA ASP A 156 -18.85 1.50 -3.89
C ASP A 156 -19.50 2.88 -3.83
N VAL A 157 -18.82 3.81 -3.15
CA VAL A 157 -19.12 5.25 -3.24
C VAL A 157 -18.21 5.91 -4.28
N ARG A 158 -16.98 5.40 -4.39
CA ARG A 158 -16.08 5.66 -5.51
C ARG A 158 -15.50 4.34 -5.96
N PHE A 159 -15.59 4.04 -7.24
CA PHE A 159 -15.04 2.81 -7.81
C PHE A 159 -13.53 2.73 -7.63
N TYR A 160 -13.03 1.50 -7.58
CA TYR A 160 -11.61 1.22 -7.49
C TYR A 160 -10.85 1.70 -8.73
N PHE A 161 -9.81 2.48 -8.51
CA PHE A 161 -8.79 2.81 -9.50
C PHE A 161 -7.51 2.03 -9.19
N PRO A 162 -6.90 1.33 -10.18
CA PRO A 162 -5.59 0.70 -10.02
C PRO A 162 -4.51 1.68 -9.56
N ALA A 163 -3.47 1.16 -8.90
CA ALA A 163 -2.27 1.94 -8.62
C ALA A 163 -1.59 2.33 -9.95
N THR A 164 -1.34 3.61 -10.15
CA THR A 164 -0.67 4.14 -11.36
C THR A 164 0.37 5.19 -10.96
N PRO A 165 1.35 4.84 -10.11
CA PRO A 165 2.39 5.80 -9.74
C PRO A 165 3.20 6.16 -10.99
N PRO A 166 3.58 7.43 -11.18
CA PRO A 166 4.46 7.81 -12.28
C PRO A 166 5.79 7.01 -12.20
N PRO A 167 6.45 6.75 -13.34
CA PRO A 167 7.81 6.21 -13.34
C PRO A 167 8.70 7.13 -12.50
N ASN A 168 9.31 6.60 -11.44
CA ASN A 168 10.05 7.41 -10.49
C ASN A 168 11.47 6.88 -10.31
N LEU A 169 12.46 7.67 -10.76
CA LEU A 169 13.88 7.42 -10.56
C LEU A 169 14.35 7.78 -9.13
N SER A 170 13.64 8.68 -8.45
CA SER A 170 14.07 9.31 -7.20
C SER A 170 13.52 8.63 -5.95
N ASN A 171 12.43 7.86 -6.07
CA ASN A 171 11.90 7.03 -4.99
C ASN A 171 11.75 5.57 -5.47
N PRO A 172 12.78 4.73 -5.32
CA PRO A 172 12.72 3.33 -5.74
C PRO A 172 11.72 2.50 -4.92
N ALA A 173 11.31 2.97 -3.73
CA ALA A 173 10.29 2.32 -2.92
C ALA A 173 8.86 2.58 -3.46
N GLY A 174 8.68 3.55 -4.35
CA GLY A 174 7.38 3.85 -4.96
C GLY A 174 6.41 4.63 -4.06
N HIS A 175 5.18 4.76 -4.53
CA HIS A 175 4.09 5.43 -3.81
C HIS A 175 3.52 4.51 -2.72
N ARG A 176 3.12 5.09 -1.59
CA ARG A 176 2.46 4.43 -0.46
C ARG A 176 0.94 4.54 -0.58
N TYR A 177 0.30 3.39 -0.69
CA TYR A 177 -1.16 3.26 -0.77
C TYR A 177 -1.68 2.77 0.57
N THR A 178 -2.31 3.68 1.31
CA THR A 178 -2.96 3.33 2.58
C THR A 178 -4.21 2.50 2.32
N ILE A 179 -4.47 1.50 3.17
CA ILE A 179 -5.72 0.75 3.25
C ILE A 179 -6.26 0.98 4.65
N SER A 180 -7.30 1.80 4.77
CA SER A 180 -7.86 2.23 6.04
C SER A 180 -9.28 1.71 6.20
N VAL A 181 -9.59 1.14 7.36
CA VAL A 181 -10.93 0.66 7.72
C VAL A 181 -11.47 1.50 8.87
N PHE A 182 -12.67 2.03 8.68
CA PHE A 182 -13.35 2.88 9.65
C PHE A 182 -14.61 2.20 10.15
N ARG A 183 -14.92 2.34 11.43
CA ARG A 183 -16.28 2.09 11.93
C ARG A 183 -17.16 3.26 11.53
N GLU A 184 -18.29 2.97 10.92
CA GLU A 184 -19.26 4.00 10.52
C GLU A 184 -19.97 4.58 11.74
N PRO A 185 -20.36 5.87 11.70
CA PRO A 185 -21.20 6.45 12.74
C PRO A 185 -22.51 5.68 12.87
N ALA A 186 -23.00 5.47 14.10
CA ALA A 186 -24.26 4.76 14.34
C ALA A 186 -25.47 5.44 13.68
N SER A 187 -25.43 6.76 13.51
CA SER A 187 -26.44 7.56 12.80
C SER A 187 -26.33 7.48 11.27
N GLY A 188 -25.32 6.79 10.74
CA GLY A 188 -24.89 6.88 9.34
C GLY A 188 -24.15 8.19 9.02
N TYR A 189 -23.64 8.27 7.79
CA TYR A 189 -22.95 9.46 7.30
C TYR A 189 -23.91 10.60 6.97
N ASN A 190 -23.47 11.84 7.24
CA ASN A 190 -24.11 13.02 6.69
C ASN A 190 -23.87 13.06 5.15
N PRO A 191 -24.93 12.98 4.32
CA PRO A 191 -24.77 12.89 2.87
C PRO A 191 -24.04 14.09 2.26
N SER A 192 -24.34 15.32 2.72
CA SER A 192 -23.75 16.54 2.17
C SER A 192 -22.26 16.66 2.48
N GLN A 193 -21.83 16.22 3.68
CA GLN A 193 -20.41 16.20 4.02
C GLN A 193 -19.65 15.17 3.18
N LEU A 194 -20.23 13.98 3.00
CA LEU A 194 -19.62 12.94 2.18
C LEU A 194 -19.52 13.37 0.71
N GLU A 195 -20.58 13.95 0.15
CA GLU A 195 -20.59 14.48 -1.22
C GLU A 195 -19.54 15.58 -1.41
N TYR A 196 -19.40 16.50 -0.44
CA TYR A 196 -18.38 17.55 -0.48
C TYR A 196 -16.96 16.93 -0.57
N LEU A 197 -16.63 16.03 0.35
CA LEU A 197 -15.31 15.39 0.41
C LEU A 197 -14.94 14.64 -0.88
N LEU A 198 -15.92 13.99 -1.50
CA LEU A 198 -15.69 13.19 -2.71
C LEU A 198 -15.51 14.04 -3.98
N LYS A 199 -15.93 15.31 -3.95
CA LYS A 199 -15.71 16.27 -5.04
C LYS A 199 -14.36 16.97 -4.96
N LEU A 200 -13.63 16.83 -3.85
CA LEU A 200 -12.30 17.40 -3.71
C LEU A 200 -11.31 16.67 -4.61
N VAL A 201 -10.35 17.43 -5.13
CA VAL A 201 -9.29 16.90 -6.01
C VAL A 201 -8.32 16.01 -5.22
N SER A 202 -8.00 16.43 -3.99
CA SER A 202 -7.28 15.63 -3.00
C SER A 202 -8.25 15.10 -1.95
N PHE A 203 -7.91 13.98 -1.32
CA PHE A 203 -8.70 13.40 -0.23
C PHE A 203 -7.85 13.34 1.04
N ASP A 204 -8.26 14.11 2.05
CA ASP A 204 -7.64 14.08 3.38
C ASP A 204 -8.46 13.19 4.31
N VAL A 205 -7.84 12.11 4.78
CA VAL A 205 -8.46 11.16 5.70
C VAL A 205 -8.76 11.80 7.06
N ARG A 206 -7.96 12.77 7.51
CA ARG A 206 -8.19 13.47 8.78
C ARG A 206 -9.43 14.35 8.69
N ASP A 207 -9.57 15.10 7.60
CA ASP A 207 -10.78 15.91 7.33
C ASP A 207 -12.01 15.01 7.17
N PHE A 208 -11.88 13.85 6.53
CA PHE A 208 -12.95 12.85 6.47
C PHE A 208 -13.40 12.40 7.87
N ILE A 209 -12.48 12.00 8.75
CA ILE A 209 -12.80 11.60 10.13
C ILE A 209 -13.52 12.75 10.86
N GLN A 210 -12.97 13.97 10.79
CA GLN A 210 -13.50 15.13 11.50
C GLN A 210 -14.93 15.48 11.06
N ARG A 211 -15.21 15.44 9.76
CA ARG A 211 -16.53 15.83 9.22
C ARG A 211 -17.59 14.76 9.33
N THR A 212 -17.19 13.51 9.32
CA THR A 212 -18.13 12.38 9.26
C THR A 212 -18.35 11.70 10.60
N GLY A 213 -17.41 11.85 11.55
CA GLY A 213 -17.44 11.12 12.81
C GLY A 213 -17.06 9.64 12.67
N ALA A 214 -16.50 9.23 11.53
CA ALA A 214 -15.98 7.87 11.35
C ALA A 214 -14.81 7.60 12.29
N GLU A 215 -14.72 6.40 12.87
CA GLU A 215 -13.60 6.00 13.74
C GLU A 215 -12.62 5.14 12.96
N LEU A 216 -11.35 5.55 12.83
CA LEU A 216 -10.30 4.70 12.25
C LEU A 216 -10.01 3.50 13.19
N VAL A 217 -10.36 2.29 12.74
CA VAL A 217 -10.24 1.08 13.57
C VAL A 217 -9.10 0.15 13.15
N ALA A 218 -8.62 0.26 11.92
CA ALA A 218 -7.42 -0.41 11.44
C ALA A 218 -6.84 0.30 10.20
N ALA A 219 -5.54 0.17 10.01
CA ALA A 219 -4.85 0.61 8.82
C ALA A 219 -3.73 -0.37 8.45
N SER A 220 -3.49 -0.49 7.15
CA SER A 220 -2.36 -1.17 6.52
C SER A 220 -1.91 -0.31 5.33
N TYR A 221 -0.86 -0.73 4.64
CA TYR A 221 -0.47 -0.13 3.38
C TYR A 221 0.25 -1.16 2.50
N TYR A 222 0.42 -0.79 1.24
CA TYR A 222 1.36 -1.42 0.31
C TYR A 222 2.12 -0.33 -0.43
N THR A 223 3.24 -0.70 -1.05
CA THR A 223 3.98 0.19 -1.93
C THR A 223 3.84 -0.27 -3.38
N ALA A 224 3.77 0.68 -4.32
CA ALA A 224 3.83 0.35 -5.74
C ALA A 224 4.78 1.33 -6.46
N ALA A 225 5.65 0.77 -7.30
CA ALA A 225 6.56 1.51 -8.15
C ALA A 225 6.43 1.00 -9.58
N ILE A 226 6.47 1.91 -10.54
CA ILE A 226 6.83 1.56 -11.92
C ILE A 226 8.35 1.79 -12.01
N PRO A 227 9.16 0.74 -12.21
CA PRO A 227 10.58 0.93 -12.46
C PRO A 227 10.75 1.94 -13.59
N ALA A 228 11.61 2.93 -13.38
CA ALA A 228 12.06 3.74 -14.49
C ALA A 228 12.83 2.80 -15.43
N GLU A 229 12.27 2.51 -16.57
CA GLU A 229 12.93 1.63 -17.52
C GLU A 229 14.16 2.35 -18.08
N ASP A 230 15.33 1.72 -17.93
CA ASP A 230 16.42 1.91 -18.89
C ASP A 230 15.97 1.28 -20.24
N GLY A 231 15.01 1.91 -20.93
CA GLY A 231 14.80 1.74 -22.38
C GLY A 231 13.69 0.81 -22.90
N LEU A 232 12.66 0.40 -22.13
CA LEU A 232 11.58 -0.48 -22.66
C LEU A 232 10.29 0.23 -23.10
N LEU A 233 10.21 1.56 -23.05
CA LEU A 233 9.27 2.33 -23.88
C LEU A 233 9.79 2.48 -25.32
N SER A 234 10.14 1.36 -25.96
CA SER A 234 9.93 1.29 -27.41
C SER A 234 8.44 1.09 -27.63
N PRO A 235 7.75 2.00 -28.34
CA PRO A 235 6.31 1.89 -28.49
C PRO A 235 5.99 0.58 -29.20
N VAL A 236 5.21 -0.28 -28.54
CA VAL A 236 4.35 -1.25 -29.24
C VAL A 236 3.20 -0.44 -29.88
N LEU A 237 3.57 0.46 -30.78
CA LEU A 237 2.66 0.87 -31.85
C LEU A 237 2.73 -0.26 -32.88
N PRO A 238 1.61 -0.91 -33.22
CA PRO A 238 1.62 -1.83 -34.35
C PRO A 238 2.12 -1.04 -35.56
N LYS A 239 3.20 -1.52 -36.19
CA LYS A 239 3.60 -1.04 -37.52
C LYS A 239 2.41 -1.28 -38.44
N LEU A 240 1.61 -0.25 -38.68
CA LEU A 240 0.75 -0.20 -39.85
C LEU A 240 1.71 -0.19 -41.04
N GLY A 241 1.91 -1.38 -41.62
CA GLY A 241 2.61 -1.56 -42.87
C GLY A 241 1.87 -0.77 -43.93
N GLY A 242 2.42 0.40 -44.27
CA GLY A 242 2.09 1.08 -45.52
C GLY A 242 2.54 0.19 -46.67
N VAL A 243 1.57 -0.41 -47.34
CA VAL A 243 1.75 -0.93 -48.69
C VAL A 243 1.55 0.28 -49.62
N LEU A 244 2.64 0.71 -50.25
CA LEU A 244 2.59 1.40 -51.54
C LEU A 244 2.65 0.32 -52.64
#